data_AF-A0A5N9CF66-F1
#
_entry.id   AF-A0A5N9CF66-F1
#
_cell.length_a   1.000
_cell.length_b   1.000
_cell.length_c   1.000
_cell.angle_alpha   90.00
_cell.angle_beta   90.00
_cell.angle_gamma   90.00
#
_symmetry.space_group_name_H-M   'P 1'
#
loop_
_entity.id
_entity.type
_entity.pdbx_description
1 polymer ?
#
loop_
_entity_poly.entity_id
_entity_poly.type
_entity_poly.pdbx_seq_one_letter_code
_entity_poly.pdbx_strand_id
1 'polypeptide(L)'
;MRRPYIPVGHPKVLQHLKNPKQEFNKKIIIDTDTYNSIDDQFALMHMLLSEKTRGDVSILGITAAPFYKELRNTDSYKHGMELSYQEIINVINTLAFEWNGPVKKGSVISLDETNCIPVESDAADFIC
;
A
#
# COMPACT_ATOMS: atom_id res chain seq x y z
N MET A 1 8.49 -31.62 9.28
CA MET A 1 9.85 -31.45 8.74
C MET A 1 9.91 -30.13 7.99
N ARG A 2 10.77 -29.18 8.37
CA ARG A 2 11.03 -27.98 7.55
C ARG A 2 11.84 -28.43 6.33
N ARG A 3 11.47 -27.97 5.13
CA ARG A 3 12.28 -28.21 3.92
C ARG A 3 13.67 -27.59 4.14
N PRO A 4 14.75 -28.23 3.68
CA PRO A 4 16.09 -27.66 3.78
C PRO A 4 16.14 -26.34 2.99
N TYR A 5 16.76 -25.32 3.58
CA TYR A 5 17.06 -24.06 2.90
C TYR A 5 18.07 -24.34 1.79
N ILE A 6 17.70 -24.04 0.54
CA ILE A 6 18.60 -24.11 -0.60
C ILE A 6 18.91 -22.65 -0.96
N PRO A 7 20.14 -22.16 -0.73
CA PRO A 7 20.52 -20.81 -1.10
C PRO A 7 20.28 -20.57 -2.59
N VAL A 8 19.57 -19.50 -2.92
CA VAL A 8 19.44 -19.05 -4.30
C VAL A 8 20.71 -18.27 -4.64
N GLY A 9 21.49 -18.74 -5.62
CA GLY A 9 22.71 -18.03 -6.04
C GLY A 9 22.40 -16.63 -6.57
N HIS A 10 23.31 -15.66 -6.34
CA HIS A 10 23.14 -14.26 -6.75
C HIS A 10 22.64 -14.07 -8.20
N PRO A 11 23.11 -14.83 -9.23
CA PRO A 11 22.61 -14.68 -10.59
C PRO A 11 21.11 -14.96 -10.72
N LYS A 12 20.59 -15.93 -9.96
CA LYS A 12 19.18 -16.30 -9.98
C LYS A 12 18.32 -15.29 -9.22
N VAL A 13 18.83 -14.71 -8.13
CA VAL A 13 18.19 -13.56 -7.47
C VAL A 13 18.07 -12.38 -8.44
N LEU A 14 19.16 -12.03 -9.14
CA LEU A 14 19.15 -10.95 -10.14
C LEU A 14 18.17 -11.23 -11.29
N GLN A 15 18.04 -12.48 -11.72
CA GLN A 15 17.04 -12.88 -12.70
C GLN A 15 15.60 -12.62 -12.20
N HIS A 16 15.31 -12.93 -10.94
CA HIS A 16 13.99 -12.72 -10.35
C HIS A 16 13.67 -11.23 -10.11
N LEU A 17 14.68 -10.38 -9.92
CA LEU A 17 14.52 -8.93 -9.75
C LEU A 17 14.34 -8.18 -11.08
N LYS A 18 14.45 -8.85 -12.23
CA LYS A 18 14.20 -8.21 -13.53
C LYS A 18 12.73 -7.77 -13.62
N ASN A 19 12.52 -6.60 -14.21
CA ASN A 19 11.19 -6.13 -14.53
C ASN A 19 10.40 -7.20 -15.30
N PRO A 20 9.12 -7.45 -14.94
CA PRO A 20 8.28 -8.35 -15.71
C PRO A 20 8.09 -7.82 -17.12
N LYS A 21 7.85 -8.74 -18.07
CA LYS A 21 7.55 -8.37 -19.46
C LYS A 21 6.30 -7.48 -19.50
N GLN A 22 6.34 -6.46 -20.35
CA GLN A 22 5.27 -5.47 -20.54
C GLN A 22 4.19 -6.02 -21.47
N GLU A 23 3.60 -7.17 -21.13
CA GLU A 23 2.62 -7.86 -21.98
C GLU A 23 1.20 -7.27 -21.84
N PHE A 24 0.88 -6.74 -20.67
CA PHE A 24 -0.41 -6.14 -20.37
C PHE A 24 -0.25 -5.00 -19.36
N ASN A 25 -1.20 -4.05 -19.42
CA ASN A 25 -1.29 -2.97 -18.45
C ASN A 25 -1.84 -3.49 -17.11
N LYS A 26 -1.11 -3.24 -16.03
CA LYS A 26 -1.45 -3.65 -14.67
C LYS A 26 -2.25 -2.54 -14.01
N LYS A 27 -3.53 -2.80 -13.76
CA LYS A 27 -4.40 -1.92 -12.97
C LYS A 27 -4.24 -2.26 -11.49
N ILE A 28 -3.89 -1.28 -10.67
CA ILE A 28 -3.47 -1.51 -9.28
C ILE A 28 -4.25 -0.59 -8.34
N ILE A 29 -4.78 -1.15 -7.26
CA ILE A 29 -5.19 -0.41 -6.07
C ILE A 29 -4.17 -0.72 -4.98
N ILE A 30 -3.71 0.29 -4.26
CA ILE A 30 -2.72 0.14 -3.19
C ILE A 30 -3.42 0.38 -1.85
N ASP A 31 -3.61 -0.68 -1.07
CA ASP A 31 -4.12 -0.59 0.30
C ASP A 31 -2.95 -0.69 1.29
N THR A 32 -2.77 0.33 2.12
CA THR A 32 -1.54 0.47 2.94
C THR A 32 -1.79 1.25 4.22
N ASP A 33 -1.16 0.80 5.31
CA ASP A 33 -1.07 1.51 6.59
C ASP A 33 0.24 2.32 6.67
N THR A 34 0.45 3.21 5.69
CA THR A 34 1.74 3.87 5.37
C THR A 34 2.45 4.57 6.54
N TYR A 35 1.73 4.94 7.59
CA TYR A 35 2.32 5.53 8.80
C TYR A 35 2.93 4.48 9.76
N ASN A 36 2.41 3.26 9.77
CA ASN A 36 2.74 2.24 10.76
C ASN A 36 4.21 1.78 10.63
N SER A 37 4.69 1.60 9.40
CA SER A 37 6.05 1.14 9.10
C SER A 37 6.67 1.91 7.93
N ILE A 38 7.99 2.07 7.96
CA ILE A 38 8.71 2.91 7.00
C ILE A 38 8.79 2.26 5.61
N ASP A 39 8.81 0.95 5.55
CA ASP A 39 8.89 0.19 4.30
C ASP A 39 7.68 0.43 3.38
N ASP A 40 6.50 0.72 3.94
CA ASP A 40 5.32 1.10 3.18
C ASP A 40 5.47 2.43 2.44
N GLN A 41 6.16 3.41 3.03
CA GLN A 41 6.46 4.69 2.36
C GLN A 41 7.33 4.47 1.13
N PHE A 42 8.36 3.64 1.25
CA PHE A 42 9.24 3.28 0.15
C PHE A 42 8.51 2.45 -0.91
N ALA A 43 7.64 1.52 -0.50
CA ALA A 43 6.83 0.73 -1.42
C ALA A 43 5.87 1.61 -2.23
N LEU A 44 5.18 2.55 -1.56
CA LEU A 44 4.29 3.50 -2.20
C LEU A 44 5.04 4.39 -3.21
N MET A 45 6.16 4.98 -2.78
CA MET A 45 7.01 5.80 -3.67
C MET A 45 7.49 5.00 -4.89
N HIS A 46 7.92 3.75 -4.68
CA HIS A 46 8.35 2.87 -5.77
C HIS A 46 7.22 2.58 -6.77
N MET A 47 5.99 2.39 -6.29
CA MET A 47 4.83 2.17 -7.15
C MET A 47 4.47 3.41 -7.96
N LEU A 48 4.44 4.60 -7.34
CA LEU A 48 4.16 5.87 -8.02
C LEU A 48 5.24 6.18 -9.09
N LEU A 49 6.51 5.94 -8.77
CA LEU A 49 7.61 6.04 -9.75
C LEU A 49 7.46 4.99 -10.87
N SER A 50 7.01 3.79 -10.54
CA SER A 50 6.77 2.73 -11.53
C SER A 50 5.65 3.11 -12.50
N GLU A 51 4.55 3.68 -12.04
CA GLU A 51 3.51 4.24 -12.93
C GLU A 51 4.07 5.36 -13.81
N LYS A 52 4.90 6.25 -13.24
CA LYS A 52 5.47 7.37 -13.99
C LYS A 52 6.46 6.92 -15.09
N THR A 53 7.23 5.86 -14.81
CA THR A 53 8.37 5.46 -15.65
C THR A 53 8.09 4.24 -16.52
N ARG A 54 7.06 3.45 -16.21
CA ARG A 54 6.67 2.27 -16.97
C ARG A 54 5.33 2.48 -17.67
N GLY A 55 5.25 2.11 -18.95
CA GLY A 55 4.02 2.20 -19.73
C GLY A 55 2.98 1.10 -19.44
N ASP A 56 3.26 0.18 -18.51
CA ASP A 56 2.44 -1.00 -18.23
C ASP A 56 1.90 -1.06 -16.78
N VAL A 57 1.92 0.07 -16.08
CA VAL A 57 1.40 0.23 -14.71
C VAL A 57 0.40 1.39 -14.71
N SER A 58 -0.77 1.16 -14.11
CA SER A 58 -1.79 2.19 -13.89
C SER A 58 -2.37 2.03 -12.49
N ILE A 59 -2.09 3.00 -11.63
CA ILE A 59 -2.60 3.04 -10.27
C ILE A 59 -3.98 3.69 -10.33
N LEU A 60 -5.00 2.92 -9.98
CA LEU A 60 -6.38 3.37 -9.97
C LEU A 60 -6.68 4.25 -8.76
N GLY A 61 -6.03 3.98 -7.63
CA GLY A 61 -6.18 4.72 -6.39
C GLY A 61 -5.37 4.11 -5.25
N ILE A 62 -5.30 4.85 -4.15
CA ILE A 62 -4.64 4.42 -2.91
C ILE A 62 -5.67 4.45 -1.79
N THR A 63 -5.70 3.42 -0.95
CA THR A 63 -6.59 3.30 0.20
C THR A 63 -5.77 3.25 1.49
N ALA A 64 -6.20 4.03 2.49
CA ALA A 64 -5.52 4.11 3.78
C ALA A 64 -6.06 3.05 4.73
N ALA A 65 -5.27 2.01 5.01
CA ALA A 65 -5.66 0.94 5.92
C ALA A 65 -5.55 1.39 7.39
N PRO A 66 -6.48 0.96 8.27
CA PRO A 66 -6.41 1.24 9.69
C PRO A 66 -5.37 0.38 10.40
N PHE A 67 -4.77 0.94 11.44
CA PHE A 67 -3.92 0.19 12.38
C PHE A 67 -4.11 0.74 13.80
N TYR A 68 -3.84 -0.08 14.81
CA TYR A 68 -3.78 0.35 16.20
C TYR A 68 -2.47 -0.17 16.81
N LYS A 69 -1.62 0.74 17.27
CA LYS A 69 -0.30 0.44 17.81
C LYS A 69 0.13 1.48 18.83
N GLU A 70 0.29 1.05 20.07
CA GLU A 70 0.74 1.92 21.18
C GLU A 70 2.09 2.61 20.88
N LEU A 71 3.04 1.89 20.27
CA LEU A 71 4.35 2.46 19.88
C LEU A 71 4.26 3.59 18.84
N ARG A 72 3.09 3.76 18.20
CA ARG A 72 2.77 4.85 17.27
C ARG A 72 1.82 5.88 17.87
N ASN A 73 1.51 5.79 19.16
CA ASN A 73 0.60 6.69 19.89
C ASN A 73 -0.78 6.84 19.22
N THR A 74 -1.31 5.75 18.66
CA THR A 74 -2.67 5.75 18.12
C THR A 74 -3.67 5.46 19.23
N ASP A 75 -4.79 6.19 19.24
CA ASP A 75 -5.87 5.99 20.23
C ASP A 75 -6.97 5.03 19.74
N SER A 76 -7.00 4.71 18.45
CA SER A 76 -7.97 3.81 17.81
C SER A 76 -7.50 3.40 16.41
N TYR A 77 -8.14 2.38 15.83
CA TYR A 77 -7.97 2.01 14.41
C TYR A 77 -8.28 3.18 13.46
N LYS A 78 -9.31 3.95 13.79
CA LYS A 78 -9.66 5.20 13.12
C LYS A 78 -8.48 6.18 13.10
N HIS A 79 -7.91 6.48 14.27
CA HIS A 79 -6.76 7.39 14.38
C HIS A 79 -5.58 6.87 13.53
N GLY A 80 -5.28 5.57 13.56
CA GLY A 80 -4.27 5.00 12.67
C GLY A 80 -4.58 5.17 11.18
N MET A 81 -5.81 4.93 10.75
CA MET A 81 -6.23 5.18 9.37
C MET A 81 -6.03 6.65 8.97
N GLU A 82 -6.39 7.61 9.83
CA GLU A 82 -6.18 9.03 9.53
C GLU A 82 -4.70 9.38 9.42
N LEU A 83 -3.84 8.82 10.26
CA LEU A 83 -2.39 8.98 10.15
C LEU A 83 -1.86 8.41 8.83
N SER A 84 -2.28 7.20 8.44
CA SER A 84 -1.92 6.60 7.15
C SER A 84 -2.41 7.45 5.96
N TYR A 85 -3.64 7.95 6.02
CA TYR A 85 -4.19 8.83 4.98
C TYR A 85 -3.34 10.09 4.81
N GLN A 86 -2.97 10.76 5.90
CA GLN A 86 -2.11 11.93 5.84
C GLN A 86 -0.71 11.58 5.33
N GLU A 87 -0.17 10.42 5.73
CA GLU A 87 1.15 10.01 5.30
C GLU A 87 1.22 9.67 3.80
N ILE A 88 0.16 9.07 3.25
CA ILE A 88 0.03 8.88 1.79
C ILE A 88 0.13 10.23 1.07
N ILE A 89 -0.59 11.25 1.55
CA ILE A 89 -0.54 12.61 1.00
C ILE A 89 0.86 13.21 1.14
N ASN A 90 1.53 13.04 2.28
CA ASN A 90 2.90 13.49 2.49
C ASN A 90 3.85 12.86 1.47
N VAL A 91 3.80 11.53 1.28
CA VAL A 91 4.63 10.82 0.30
C VAL A 91 4.37 11.34 -1.11
N ILE A 92 3.11 11.50 -1.52
CA ILE A 92 2.76 12.09 -2.82
C ILE A 92 3.38 13.48 -2.99
N ASN A 93 3.30 14.32 -1.96
CA ASN A 93 3.84 15.69 -1.98
C ASN A 93 5.38 15.75 -2.03
N THR A 94 6.09 14.65 -1.72
CA THR A 94 7.55 14.59 -1.88
C THR A 94 8.00 14.33 -3.32
N LEU A 95 7.09 13.91 -4.20
CA LEU A 95 7.42 13.56 -5.58
C LEU A 95 7.81 14.80 -6.38
N ALA A 96 8.77 14.63 -7.30
CA ALA A 96 9.15 15.65 -8.26
C ALA A 96 8.12 15.83 -9.42
N PHE A 97 6.97 15.15 -9.33
CA PHE A 97 5.87 15.21 -10.28
C PHE A 97 4.55 15.12 -9.54
N GLU A 98 3.51 15.70 -10.12
CA GLU A 98 2.16 15.59 -9.55
C GLU A 98 1.57 14.21 -9.82
N TRP A 99 0.99 13.63 -8.76
CA TRP A 99 0.14 12.46 -8.86
C TRP A 99 -1.24 12.81 -8.30
N ASN A 100 -2.25 12.82 -9.16
CA ASN A 100 -3.59 13.33 -8.87
C ASN A 100 -4.65 12.21 -8.77
N GLY A 101 -4.21 10.98 -8.51
CA GLY A 101 -5.11 9.84 -8.34
C GLY A 101 -5.91 9.94 -7.03
N PRO A 102 -7.01 9.18 -6.91
CA PRO A 102 -7.82 9.21 -5.70
C PRO A 102 -7.09 8.56 -4.53
N VAL A 103 -7.18 9.21 -3.36
CA VAL A 103 -6.81 8.64 -2.06
C VAL A 103 -8.07 8.51 -1.23
N LYS A 104 -8.32 7.32 -0.67
CA LYS A 104 -9.55 6.99 0.05
C LYS A 104 -9.26 6.51 1.45
N LYS A 105 -10.14 6.87 2.38
CA LYS A 105 -10.05 6.43 3.78
C LYS A 105 -10.61 5.01 3.91
N GLY A 106 -9.86 4.14 4.59
CA GLY A 106 -10.29 2.80 4.93
C GLY A 106 -11.28 2.75 6.08
N SER A 107 -11.53 1.54 6.60
CA SER A 107 -12.41 1.35 7.74
C SER A 107 -11.87 2.04 8.99
N VAL A 108 -12.78 2.42 9.89
CA VAL A 108 -12.45 3.10 11.16
C VAL A 108 -12.34 2.11 12.33
N ILE A 109 -12.59 0.83 12.08
CA ILE A 109 -12.77 -0.23 13.07
C ILE A 109 -12.25 -1.55 12.52
N SER A 110 -11.75 -2.41 13.41
CA SER A 110 -11.22 -3.72 13.03
C SER A 110 -12.31 -4.78 12.83
N LEU A 111 -11.96 -5.88 12.16
CA LEU A 111 -12.85 -7.04 12.02
C LEU A 111 -13.19 -7.68 13.38
N ASP A 112 -12.26 -7.66 14.34
CA ASP A 112 -12.49 -8.23 15.67
C ASP A 112 -13.52 -7.41 16.45
N GLU A 113 -13.40 -6.08 16.46
CA GLU A 113 -14.34 -5.18 17.15
C GLU A 113 -15.75 -5.19 16.54
N THR A 114 -15.87 -5.62 15.29
CA THR A 114 -17.15 -5.73 14.57
C THR A 114 -17.75 -7.13 14.64
N ASN A 115 -17.10 -8.09 15.32
CA ASN A 115 -17.49 -9.50 15.29
C ASN A 115 -17.60 -10.05 13.86
N CYS A 116 -16.61 -9.74 13.02
CA CYS A 116 -16.53 -10.15 11.62
C CYS A 116 -17.67 -9.61 10.72
N ILE A 117 -18.35 -8.55 11.14
CA ILE A 117 -19.34 -7.86 10.32
C ILE A 117 -18.61 -6.86 9.42
N PRO A 118 -18.76 -6.93 8.08
CA PRO A 118 -18.19 -5.95 7.17
C PRO A 118 -18.66 -4.53 7.50
N VAL A 119 -17.79 -3.54 7.32
CA VAL A 119 -18.07 -2.13 7.61
C VAL A 119 -17.83 -1.30 6.37
N GLU A 120 -18.76 -0.38 6.11
CA GLU A 120 -18.67 0.59 5.03
C GLU A 120 -17.49 1.56 5.20
N SER A 121 -16.87 1.95 4.09
CA SER A 121 -15.81 2.96 4.06
C SER A 121 -15.62 3.51 2.65
N ASP A 122 -15.03 4.70 2.53
CA ASP A 122 -14.71 5.30 1.23
C ASP A 122 -13.82 4.39 0.37
N ALA A 123 -12.94 3.60 1.00
CA ALA A 123 -12.11 2.60 0.34
C ALA A 123 -12.94 1.44 -0.22
N ALA A 124 -13.88 0.90 0.56
CA ALA A 124 -14.75 -0.19 0.14
C ALA A 124 -15.65 0.24 -1.04
N ASP A 125 -16.26 1.43 -0.94
CA ASP A 125 -17.08 2.03 -2.00
C ASP A 125 -16.28 2.31 -3.28
N PHE A 126 -14.98 2.60 -3.15
CA PHE A 126 -14.11 2.84 -4.30
C PHE A 126 -13.67 1.55 -5.00
N ILE A 127 -13.56 0.44 -4.27
CA ILE A 127 -13.11 -0.84 -4.81
C ILE A 127 -14.25 -1.59 -5.53
N CYS A 128 -15.48 -1.48 -5.03
CA CYS A 128 -16.68 -2.16 -5.52
C CYS A 128 -17.32 -1.48 -6.75
#